data_AF-A0A953ATQ9-F1
#
_entry.id   AF-A0A953ATQ9-F1
#
_cell.length_a   1.000
_cell.length_b   1.000
_cell.length_c   1.000
_cell.angle_alpha   90.00
_cell.angle_beta   90.00
_cell.angle_gamma   90.00
#
_symmetry.space_group_name_H-M   'P 1'
#
loop_
_entity.id
_entity.type
_entity.pdbx_description
1 polymer ?
#
loop_
_entity_poly.entity_id
_entity_poly.type
_entity_poly.pdbx_seq_one_letter_code
_entity_poly.pdbx_strand_id
1 'polypeptide(L)'
;MAILVALLGPAIAWGAGFNLRQPWPDAEAVRDRAGQAVEFPSHSPFTPVDIGADPTRDPPTVGRGVLFLPHGAGPAAPAPAVVMLHGAGGVREER
;
A
#
# COMPACT_ATOMS: atom_id res chain seq x y z
N MET A 1 52.36 17.05 7.91
CA MET A 1 51.37 17.82 7.12
C MET A 1 51.11 17.04 5.84
N ALA A 2 49.93 16.58 5.46
CA ALA A 2 48.58 16.58 6.03
C ALA A 2 47.88 15.30 5.52
N ILE A 3 47.07 14.64 6.34
CA ILE A 3 46.30 13.45 5.94
C ILE A 3 44.98 13.96 5.34
N LEU A 4 44.75 13.68 4.05
CA LEU A 4 43.51 14.00 3.35
C LEU A 4 42.47 12.94 3.71
N VAL A 5 41.52 13.28 4.58
CA VAL A 5 40.38 12.41 4.91
C VAL A 5 39.32 12.58 3.82
N ALA A 6 39.21 11.58 2.95
CA ALA A 6 38.11 11.50 1.98
C ALA A 6 36.82 11.11 2.71
N LEU A 7 35.94 12.08 2.91
CA LEU A 7 34.57 11.88 3.39
C LEU A 7 33.74 11.24 2.27
N LEU A 8 33.73 9.91 2.21
CA LEU A 8 32.74 9.13 1.47
C LEU A 8 31.40 9.22 2.21
N GLY A 9 30.62 10.26 1.93
CA GLY A 9 29.22 10.30 2.36
C GLY A 9 28.43 9.20 1.66
N PRO A 10 27.53 8.48 2.35
CA PRO A 10 26.66 7.51 1.70
C PRO A 10 25.76 8.26 0.72
N ALA A 11 25.93 7.99 -0.58
CA ALA A 11 24.96 8.36 -1.59
C ALA A 11 23.66 7.63 -1.27
N ILE A 12 22.72 8.31 -0.62
CA ILE A 12 21.36 7.80 -0.47
C ILE A 12 20.80 7.76 -1.89
N ALA A 13 20.63 6.56 -2.44
CA ALA A 13 20.06 6.34 -3.75
C ALA A 13 18.57 6.67 -3.73
N TRP A 14 18.22 7.96 -3.77
CA TRP A 14 16.88 8.47 -4.04
C TRP A 14 16.60 8.27 -5.52
N GLY A 15 16.32 7.04 -5.95
CA GLY A 15 16.19 6.79 -7.39
C GLY A 15 15.75 5.40 -7.83
N ALA A 16 15.34 4.51 -6.92
CA ALA A 16 14.61 3.31 -7.36
C ALA A 16 13.15 3.72 -7.61
N GLY A 17 12.87 4.27 -8.79
CA GLY A 17 11.50 4.50 -9.23
C GLY A 17 10.74 3.17 -9.21
N PHE A 18 9.68 3.09 -8.40
CA PHE A 18 8.77 1.95 -8.41
C PHE A 18 8.13 1.85 -9.79
N ASN A 19 8.58 0.86 -10.58
CA ASN A 19 8.03 0.62 -11.90
C ASN A 19 6.85 -0.35 -11.77
N LEU A 20 5.63 0.18 -11.72
CA LEU A 20 4.36 -0.57 -11.62
C LEU A 20 4.03 -1.41 -12.87
N ARG A 21 4.98 -1.60 -13.80
CA ARG A 21 4.79 -2.45 -15.00
C ARG A 21 4.66 -3.93 -14.67
N GLN A 22 5.13 -4.37 -13.50
CA GLN A 22 4.95 -5.73 -13.01
C GLN A 22 3.56 -5.84 -12.36
N PRO A 23 2.75 -6.86 -12.69
CA PRO A 23 1.49 -7.08 -12.00
C PRO A 23 1.78 -7.30 -10.51
N TRP A 24 1.22 -6.45 -9.66
CA TRP A 24 1.26 -6.61 -8.22
C TRP A 24 0.07 -7.47 -7.75
N PRO A 25 0.22 -8.28 -6.69
CA PRO A 25 1.48 -8.62 -6.02
C PRO A 25 2.38 -9.48 -6.90
N ASP A 26 3.68 -9.51 -6.56
CA ASP A 26 4.60 -10.50 -7.12
C ASP A 26 3.98 -11.90 -6.95
N ALA A 27 3.62 -12.51 -8.08
CA ALA A 27 2.93 -13.79 -8.11
C ALA A 27 3.75 -14.87 -7.39
N GLU A 28 5.08 -14.83 -7.48
CA GLU A 28 5.95 -15.77 -6.76
C GLU A 28 5.86 -15.58 -5.24
N ALA A 29 5.82 -14.34 -4.76
CA ALA A 29 5.73 -14.01 -3.34
C ALA A 29 4.37 -14.41 -2.72
N VAL A 30 3.33 -14.55 -3.53
CA VAL A 30 1.97 -14.96 -3.09
C VAL A 30 1.53 -16.32 -3.62
N ARG A 31 2.39 -17.07 -4.32
CA ARG A 31 2.04 -18.34 -5.00
C ARG A 31 1.29 -19.33 -4.10
N ASP A 32 1.74 -19.46 -2.86
CA ASP A 32 1.17 -20.40 -1.88
C ASP A 32 0.12 -19.74 -0.96
N ARG A 33 -0.32 -18.52 -1.30
CA ARG A 33 -1.26 -17.73 -0.51
C ARG A 33 -2.40 -17.28 -1.39
N ALA A 34 -3.50 -18.04 -1.34
CA ALA A 34 -4.73 -17.61 -1.96
C ALA A 34 -5.19 -16.30 -1.31
N GLY A 35 -5.27 -15.23 -2.10
CA GLY A 35 -5.86 -13.98 -1.67
C GLY A 35 -7.34 -14.20 -1.36
N GLN A 36 -7.79 -13.75 -0.19
CA GLN A 36 -9.19 -13.82 0.20
C GLN A 36 -9.87 -12.49 -0.16
N ALA A 37 -10.93 -12.53 -0.96
CA ALA A 37 -11.79 -11.37 -1.15
C ALA A 37 -12.49 -11.05 0.17
N VAL A 38 -12.38 -9.79 0.61
CA VAL A 38 -12.98 -9.31 1.85
C VAL A 38 -13.78 -8.03 1.60
N GLU A 39 -14.87 -7.88 2.34
CA GLU A 39 -15.63 -6.62 2.43
C GLU A 39 -15.51 -6.07 3.86
N PHE A 40 -15.42 -4.76 3.99
CA PHE A 40 -15.30 -4.09 5.28
C PHE A 40 -16.04 -2.74 5.27
N PRO A 41 -16.55 -2.27 6.43
CA PRO A 41 -17.13 -0.93 6.54
C PRO A 41 -16.11 0.14 6.15
N SER A 42 -16.53 1.10 5.32
CA SER A 42 -15.69 2.19 4.83
C SER A 42 -16.50 3.47 4.67
N HIS A 43 -15.84 4.56 4.33
CA HIS A 43 -16.47 5.83 3.98
C HIS A 43 -15.86 6.38 2.67
N SER A 44 -16.58 7.28 1.99
CA SER A 44 -16.17 7.88 0.71
C SER A 44 -16.22 9.41 0.73
N PRO A 45 -15.40 10.09 1.54
CA PRO A 45 -15.36 11.55 1.59
C PRO A 45 -14.74 12.14 0.32
N PHE A 46 -15.16 13.36 -0.05
CA PHE A 46 -14.63 14.05 -1.23
C PHE A 46 -13.22 14.61 -0.97
N THR A 47 -12.98 15.16 0.22
CA THR A 47 -11.66 15.65 0.64
C THR A 47 -11.26 15.09 2.01
N PRO A 48 -9.97 15.10 2.38
CA PRO A 48 -9.54 14.64 3.71
C PRO A 48 -10.17 15.40 4.89
N VAL A 49 -10.59 16.66 4.69
CA VAL A 49 -11.24 17.45 5.76
C VAL A 49 -12.69 17.04 6.02
N ASP A 50 -13.28 16.23 5.12
CA ASP A 50 -14.63 15.72 5.28
C ASP A 50 -14.68 14.41 6.09
N ILE A 51 -13.54 13.75 6.34
CA ILE A 51 -13.47 12.51 7.14
C ILE A 51 -14.07 12.73 8.53
N GLY A 52 -15.04 11.90 8.93
CA GLY A 52 -15.68 11.94 10.24
C GLY A 52 -16.62 13.13 10.45
N ALA A 53 -16.99 13.83 9.38
CA ALA A 53 -17.97 14.92 9.42
C ALA A 53 -19.40 14.38 9.60
N ASP A 54 -20.33 14.79 8.75
CA ASP A 54 -21.70 14.28 8.72
C ASP A 54 -21.87 13.26 7.57
N PRO A 55 -22.88 12.37 7.62
CA PRO A 55 -23.09 11.34 6.60
C PRO A 55 -23.30 11.85 5.17
N THR A 56 -23.57 13.15 4.98
CA THR A 56 -23.66 13.75 3.63
C THR A 56 -22.27 13.98 3.04
N ARG A 57 -21.29 14.34 3.87
CA ARG A 57 -19.92 14.66 3.44
C ARG A 57 -18.94 13.49 3.61
N ASP A 58 -19.25 12.58 4.53
CA ASP A 58 -18.53 11.33 4.75
C ASP A 58 -19.45 10.12 4.61
N PRO A 59 -20.05 9.91 3.42
CA PRO A 59 -21.07 8.89 3.25
C PRO A 59 -20.50 7.48 3.53
N PRO A 60 -21.20 6.67 4.35
CA PRO A 60 -20.80 5.29 4.60
C PRO A 60 -20.88 4.49 3.30
N THR A 61 -19.94 3.57 3.12
CA THR A 61 -19.86 2.68 1.97
C THR A 61 -19.24 1.34 2.35
N VAL A 62 -19.16 0.41 1.40
CA VAL A 62 -18.49 -0.88 1.57
C VAL A 62 -17.14 -0.84 0.86
N GLY A 63 -16.07 -0.97 1.62
CA GLY A 63 -14.73 -1.20 1.10
C GLY A 63 -14.58 -2.65 0.66
N ARG A 64 -13.88 -2.87 -0.46
CA ARG A 64 -13.55 -4.19 -0.99
C ARG A 64 -12.04 -4.31 -1.13
N GLY A 65 -11.50 -5.46 -0.74
CA GLY A 65 -10.07 -5.71 -0.82
C GLY A 65 -9.74 -7.18 -0.97
N VAL A 66 -8.44 -7.45 -1.10
CA VAL A 66 -7.89 -8.80 -1.10
C VAL A 66 -6.94 -8.93 0.07
N LEU A 67 -7.24 -9.83 0.99
CA LEU A 67 -6.45 -10.13 2.17
C LEU A 67 -5.47 -11.26 1.89
N PHE A 68 -4.20 -11.03 2.17
CA PHE A 68 -3.14 -12.04 2.12
C PHE A 68 -2.60 -12.25 3.52
N LEU A 69 -2.82 -13.43 4.12
CA LEU A 69 -2.34 -13.75 5.45
C LEU A 69 -1.02 -14.53 5.39
N PRO A 70 -0.01 -14.15 6.20
CA PRO A 70 1.15 -15.01 6.44
C PRO A 70 0.75 -16.37 7.03
N HIS A 71 1.56 -17.39 6.80
CA HIS A 71 1.32 -18.70 7.38
C HIS A 71 1.28 -18.62 8.91
N GLY A 72 0.26 -19.22 9.52
CA GLY A 72 0.05 -19.22 10.97
C GLY A 72 -0.47 -17.90 11.55
N ALA A 73 -0.66 -16.85 10.74
CA ALA A 73 -1.25 -15.60 11.21
C ALA A 73 -2.76 -15.77 11.46
N GLY A 74 -3.23 -15.25 12.59
CA GLY A 74 -4.64 -15.30 12.98
C GLY A 74 -4.90 -14.56 14.29
N PRO A 75 -6.14 -14.59 14.81
CA PRO A 75 -6.50 -13.87 16.03
C PRO A 75 -5.66 -14.26 17.26
N ALA A 76 -5.25 -15.53 17.33
CA ALA A 76 -4.41 -16.06 18.41
C ALA A 76 -2.89 -15.87 18.17
N ALA A 77 -2.49 -15.46 16.97
CA ALA A 77 -1.10 -15.27 16.54
C ALA A 77 -1.04 -14.09 15.54
N PRO A 78 -1.15 -12.84 16.02
CA PRO A 78 -1.25 -11.68 15.15
C PRO A 78 0.08 -11.41 14.42
N ALA A 79 -0.02 -10.94 13.18
CA ALA A 79 1.10 -10.46 12.39
C ALA A 79 0.91 -8.96 12.07
N PRO A 80 1.99 -8.18 11.85
CA PRO A 80 1.88 -6.82 11.36
C PRO A 80 1.09 -6.75 10.05
N ALA A 81 0.20 -5.76 9.95
CA ALA A 81 -0.60 -5.54 8.75
C ALA A 81 0.02 -4.44 7.88
N VAL A 82 -0.02 -4.64 6.56
CA VAL A 82 0.31 -3.62 5.57
C VAL A 82 -0.92 -3.38 4.72
N VAL A 83 -1.39 -2.13 4.67
CA VAL A 83 -2.44 -1.72 3.74
C VAL A 83 -1.78 -1.17 2.49
N MET A 84 -1.96 -1.87 1.38
CA MET A 84 -1.48 -1.43 0.08
C MET A 84 -2.65 -0.86 -0.71
N LEU A 85 -2.64 0.44 -0.95
CA LEU A 85 -3.58 1.10 -1.84
C LEU A 85 -2.98 1.06 -3.24
N HIS A 86 -3.67 0.43 -4.19
CA HIS A 86 -3.30 0.62 -5.59
C HIS A 86 -3.45 2.11 -5.87
N GLY A 87 -2.35 2.80 -6.18
CA GLY A 87 -2.47 4.18 -6.64
C GLY A 87 -3.44 4.20 -7.81
N ALA A 88 -4.40 5.13 -7.82
CA ALA A 88 -4.99 5.53 -9.09
C ALA A 88 -3.80 6.02 -9.92
N GLY A 89 -3.37 5.27 -10.93
CA GLY A 89 -2.12 5.49 -11.67
C GLY A 89 -2.10 6.77 -12.51
N GLY A 90 -2.61 7.88 -11.96
CA GLY A 90 -3.05 9.05 -12.71
C GLY A 90 -4.22 8.73 -13.63
N VAL A 91 -4.67 9.75 -14.35
CA VAL A 91 -5.46 9.55 -15.57
C VAL A 91 -4.53 8.86 -16.57
N ARG A 92 -4.84 7.63 -16.97
CA ARG A 92 -4.16 6.97 -18.09
C ARG A 92 -4.65 7.65 -19.38
N GLU A 93 -3.71 8.11 -20.21
CA GLU A 93 -4.01 8.76 -21.50
C GLU A 93 -4.70 7.81 -22.50
N GLU A 94 -4.53 6.52 -22.28
CA GLU A 94 -5.04 5.45 -23.13
C GLU A 94 -6.50 5.14 -22.78
N ARG A 95 -7.39 5.53 -23.68
CA ARG A 95 -8.83 5.27 -23.67
C ARG A 95 -9.16 4.03 -24.50
#